data_AF-X1L6H9-F1
#
_entry.id   AF-X1L6H9-F1
#
_cell.length_a   1.000
_cell.length_b   1.000
_cell.length_c   1.000
_cell.angle_alpha   90.00
_cell.angle_beta   90.00
_cell.angle_gamma   90.00
#
_symmetry.space_group_name_H-M   'P 1'
#
loop_
_entity.id
_entity.type
_entity.pdbx_description
1 polymer ?
#
loop_
_entity_poly.entity_id
_entity_poly.type
_entity_poly.pdbx_seq_one_letter_code
_entity_poly.pdbx_strand_id
1 'polypeptide(L)' 'IEDCCEAHGAEWKGKKVGGFGDLGSYSFFFSHHISSIEGGMVVTNDDIYNDIAKSLRAHGWVRERSDRA' A
#
# COMPACT_ATOMS: atom_id res chain seq x y z
N ILE A 1 -4.71 -9.90 2.24
CA ILE A 1 -4.48 -8.86 1.20
C ILE A 1 -5.81 -8.30 0.77
N GLU A 2 -5.93 -6.98 0.70
CA GLU A 2 -7.14 -6.26 0.28
C GLU A 2 -6.87 -5.46 -1.00
N ASP A 3 -7.74 -5.60 -2.00
CA ASP A 3 -7.78 -4.68 -3.14
C ASP A 3 -8.75 -3.54 -2.83
N CYS A 4 -8.23 -2.32 -2.76
CA CYS A 4 -8.96 -1.10 -2.41
C CYS A 4 -8.93 -0.05 -3.54
N CYS A 5 -8.66 -0.46 -4.79
CA CYS A 5 -8.57 0.47 -5.92
C CYS A 5 -9.81 1.37 -6.09
N GLU A 6 -11.00 0.82 -5.83
CA GLU A 6 -12.29 1.51 -5.95
C GLU A 6 -12.93 1.85 -4.60
N ALA A 7 -12.16 1.81 -3.51
CA ALA A 7 -12.70 1.95 -2.16
C ALA A 7 -11.97 3.03 -1.33
N HIS A 8 -11.39 4.04 -1.99
CA HIS A 8 -10.65 5.06 -1.27
C HIS A 8 -11.57 5.86 -0.33
N GLY A 9 -11.17 5.98 0.94
CA GLY A 9 -11.95 6.62 1.99
C GLY A 9 -13.03 5.75 2.65
N ALA A 10 -13.37 4.59 2.06
CA ALA A 10 -14.37 3.67 2.61
C ALA A 10 -13.96 3.12 3.99
N GLU A 11 -14.96 2.76 4.78
CA GLU A 11 -14.80 2.34 6.16
C GLU A 11 -15.79 1.24 6.50
N TRP A 12 -15.32 0.24 7.25
CA TRP A 12 -16.17 -0.81 7.79
C TRP A 12 -15.94 -0.92 9.29
N LYS A 13 -17.01 -0.90 10.09
CA LYS A 13 -16.94 -1.02 11.56
C LYS A 13 -15.89 -0.09 12.21
N GLY A 14 -15.81 1.17 11.76
CA GLY A 14 -14.91 2.17 12.34
C GLY A 14 -13.44 2.06 11.88
N LYS A 15 -13.12 1.17 10.95
CA LYS A 15 -11.76 0.96 10.43
C LYS A 15 -11.73 1.13 8.92
N LYS A 16 -10.76 1.90 8.41
CA LYS A 16 -10.59 2.14 6.97
C LYS A 16 -10.24 0.85 6.23
N VAL A 17 -10.84 0.66 5.05
CA VAL A 17 -10.50 -0.46 4.16
C VAL A 17 -9.03 -0.37 3.74
N GLY A 18 -8.37 -1.51 3.56
CA GLY A 18 -6.91 -1.59 3.35
C GLY A 18 -6.11 -1.74 4.65
N GLY A 19 -6.77 -1.66 5.80
CA GLY A 19 -6.15 -1.90 7.12
C GLY A 19 -6.53 -3.24 7.76
N PHE A 20 -7.43 -4.04 7.19
CA PHE A 20 -7.93 -5.28 7.79
C PHE A 20 -7.01 -6.47 7.55
N GLY A 21 -6.42 -6.57 6.37
CA GLY A 21 -5.43 -7.59 6.02
C GLY A 21 -4.00 -7.13 6.29
N ASP A 22 -3.05 -7.99 5.93
CA ASP A 22 -1.61 -7.69 6.08
C ASP A 22 -1.14 -6.58 5.14
N LEU A 23 -1.74 -6.50 3.95
CA LEU A 23 -1.44 -5.53 2.90
C LEU A 23 -2.73 -5.08 2.23
N GLY A 24 -2.80 -3.79 1.90
CA GLY A 24 -3.84 -3.19 1.06
C GLY A 24 -3.24 -2.53 -0.18
N SER A 25 -3.93 -2.58 -1.32
CA SER A 25 -3.54 -1.85 -2.53
C SER A 25 -4.55 -0.80 -2.93
N TYR A 26 -4.08 0.39 -3.30
CA TYR A 26 -4.87 1.42 -3.96
C TYR A 26 -4.32 1.69 -5.34
N SER A 27 -5.19 2.12 -6.25
CA SER A 27 -4.79 2.60 -7.57
C SER A 27 -5.09 4.08 -7.67
N PHE A 28 -4.21 4.77 -8.40
CA PHE A 28 -4.32 6.17 -8.74
C PHE A 28 -4.41 6.37 -10.26
N PHE A 29 -4.96 5.37 -10.96
CA PHE A 29 -5.34 5.49 -12.37
C PHE A 29 -6.33 6.65 -12.59
N PHE A 30 -6.33 7.21 -13.80
CA PHE A 30 -7.14 8.36 -14.19
C PHE A 30 -8.61 8.30 -13.76
N SER A 31 -9.24 7.13 -13.84
CA SER A 31 -10.66 6.98 -13.51
C SER A 31 -10.97 6.64 -12.04
N HIS A 32 -9.95 6.49 -11.19
CA HIS A 32 -10.15 6.19 -9.77
C HIS A 32 -10.33 7.45 -8.92
N HIS A 33 -10.73 7.25 -7.66
CA HIS A 33 -11.14 8.30 -6.71
C HIS A 33 -10.11 9.43 -6.52
N ILE A 34 -8.82 9.10 -6.47
CA ILE A 34 -7.69 10.04 -6.46
C ILE A 34 -6.73 9.59 -7.55
N SER A 35 -6.17 10.54 -8.31
CA SER A 35 -5.38 10.20 -9.49
C SER A 35 -3.99 10.87 -9.49
N SER A 36 -3.01 10.09 -9.96
CA SER A 36 -1.69 10.55 -10.42
C SER A 36 -1.51 10.31 -11.93
N ILE A 37 -2.63 10.28 -12.67
CA ILE A 37 -2.77 9.74 -14.05
C ILE A 37 -2.57 8.23 -14.08
N GLU A 38 -1.38 7.77 -13.74
CA GLU A 38 -1.03 6.36 -13.55
C GLU A 38 -0.32 6.22 -12.20
N GLY A 39 -0.61 5.15 -11.47
CA GLY A 39 0.05 4.89 -10.20
C GLY A 39 -0.77 4.03 -9.25
N GLY A 40 -0.18 3.79 -8.09
CA GLY A 40 -0.81 3.06 -7.01
C GLY A 40 0.03 3.11 -5.74
N MET A 41 -0.51 2.53 -4.69
CA MET A 41 0.11 2.50 -3.37
C MET A 41 -0.18 1.16 -2.71
N VAL A 42 0.80 0.67 -1.97
CA VAL A 42 0.63 -0.45 -1.04
C VAL A 42 0.69 0.11 0.37
N VAL A 43 -0.22 -0.33 1.23
CA VAL A 43 -0.26 0.00 2.65
C VAL A 43 -0.13 -1.26 3.48
N THR A 44 0.50 -1.15 4.65
CA THR A 44 0.63 -2.23 5.64
C THR A 44 0.94 -1.60 7.00
N ASN A 45 0.62 -2.32 8.08
CA ASN A 45 1.05 -1.98 9.44
C ASN A 45 2.22 -2.85 9.92
N ASP A 46 2.73 -3.73 9.07
CA ASP A 46 3.85 -4.63 9.38
C ASP A 46 5.15 -4.07 8.76
N ASP A 47 6.14 -3.82 9.62
CA ASP A 47 7.42 -3.23 9.22
C ASP A 47 8.23 -4.15 8.29
N ILE A 48 8.10 -5.48 8.44
CA ILE A 48 8.78 -6.46 7.58
C ILE A 48 8.19 -6.38 6.18
N TYR A 49 6.85 -6.35 6.05
CA TYR A 49 6.21 -6.22 4.74
C TYR A 49 6.50 -4.85 4.10
N ASN A 50 6.57 -3.78 4.90
CA ASN A 50 6.94 -2.45 4.40
C ASN A 50 8.36 -2.43 3.82
N ASP A 51 9.33 -3.02 4.51
CA ASP A 51 10.73 -3.12 4.05
C ASP A 51 10.85 -3.96 2.77
N ILE A 52 10.16 -5.10 2.73
CA ILE A 52 10.10 -5.96 1.54
C ILE A 52 9.48 -5.18 0.37
N ALA A 53 8.35 -4.50 0.57
CA ALA A 53 7.68 -3.74 -0.48
C ALA A 53 8.55 -2.61 -1.04
N LYS A 54 9.21 -1.85 -0.16
CA LYS A 54 10.18 -0.81 -0.58
C LYS A 54 11.32 -1.42 -1.40
N SER A 55 11.89 -2.53 -0.90
CA SER A 55 12.98 -3.25 -1.56
C SER A 55 12.57 -3.72 -2.95
N LEU A 56 11.43 -4.40 -3.07
CA LEU A 56 10.92 -4.93 -4.34
C LEU A 56 10.65 -3.83 -5.36
N ARG A 57 10.04 -2.71 -4.93
CA ARG A 57 9.76 -1.55 -5.82
C ARG A 57 11.02 -0.95 -6.43
N ALA A 58 12.16 -1.06 -5.74
CA ALA A 58 13.43 -0.46 -6.13
C ALA A 58 14.51 -1.50 -6.49
N HIS A 59 14.13 -2.67 -7.01
CA HIS A 59 15.08 -3.73 -7.43
C HIS A 59 16.09 -4.16 -6.33
N GLY A 60 15.68 -4.11 -5.07
CA GLY A 60 16.53 -4.42 -3.92
C GLY A 60 17.39 -3.26 -3.41
N TRP A 61 17.39 -2.10 -4.08
CA TRP A 61 18.27 -0.99 -3.79
C TRP A 61 17.63 0.02 -2.82
N VAL A 62 17.50 -0.38 -1.55
CA VAL A 62 16.90 0.47 -0.51
C VAL A 62 17.88 0.71 0.63
N ARG A 63 18.08 1.98 0.97
CA ARG A 63 18.96 2.42 2.07
C ARG A 63 18.26 2.47 3.43
N GLU A 64 16.94 2.43 3.46
CA GLU A 64 16.12 2.70 4.65
C GLU A 64 15.30 1.48 5.04
N ARG A 65 15.99 0.34 5.22
CA ARG A 65 15.37 -0.86 5.79
C ARG A 65 15.50 -0.84 7.31
N SER A 66 14.41 -1.12 7.99
CA SER A 66 14.34 -1.21 9.45
C SER A 66 15.01 -2.46 9.99
N ASP A 67 15.06 -3.53 9.20
CA ASP A 67 15.65 -4.83 9.57
C ASP A 67 17.16 -4.96 9.31
N ARG A 68 17.87 -3.84 9.25
CA ARG A 68 19.34 -3.82 9.17
C ARG A 68 19.95 -4.39 10.46
N ALA A 69 20.32 -5.67 10.42
CA ALA A 69 21.43 -6.21 11.20
C ALA A 69 22.78 -5.79 10.58
#